data_AF-A0A1S1YW03-F1
#
_entry.id   AF-A0A1S1YW03-F1
#
_cell.length_a   1.000
_cell.length_b   1.000
_cell.length_c   1.000
_cell.angle_alpha   90.00
_cell.angle_beta   90.00
_cell.angle_gamma   90.00
#
_symmetry.space_group_name_H-M   'P 1'
#
loop_
_entity.id
_entity.type
_entity.pdbx_description
1 polymer ?
#
loop_
_entity_poly.entity_id
_entity_poly.type
_entity_poly.pdbx_seq_one_letter_code
_entity_poly.pdbx_strand_id
1 'polypeptide(L)'
;MKTIFSLVLITIFSFSSFANVEEAPTSDKMSKLIKMVNKADKDDWQTLNKAASFNINWNADLELAKQWLDASIQINDNPEAYELIGDYHLRKGDMKKAYNYYHQALLKGVFTLNESDFERIQRKTLVFGQALNNESKYSNDNI
;
A
#
# COMPACT_ATOMS: atom_id res chain seq x y z
N MET A 1 -53.97 27.08 11.40
CA MET A 1 -53.39 25.73 11.29
C MET A 1 -52.20 25.76 10.35
N LYS A 2 -50.95 25.80 10.87
CA LYS A 2 -49.73 25.48 10.11
C LYS A 2 -48.66 24.90 11.05
N THR A 3 -48.63 23.58 11.06
CA THR A 3 -47.47 22.66 11.17
C THR A 3 -46.33 22.99 12.13
N ILE A 4 -46.25 22.19 13.19
CA ILE A 4 -45.10 21.99 14.08
C ILE A 4 -43.97 21.31 13.28
N PHE A 5 -42.81 21.94 13.19
CA PHE A 5 -41.59 21.28 12.71
C PHE A 5 -41.02 20.42 13.84
N SER A 6 -41.22 19.11 13.72
CA SER A 6 -40.58 18.11 14.58
C SER A 6 -39.18 17.84 14.02
N LEU A 7 -38.13 18.31 14.70
CA LEU A 7 -36.75 18.01 14.34
C LEU A 7 -36.32 16.75 15.10
N VAL A 8 -36.29 15.61 14.40
CA VAL A 8 -35.79 14.33 14.90
C VAL A 8 -34.27 14.43 15.02
N LEU A 9 -33.77 14.39 16.27
CA LEU A 9 -32.35 14.30 16.59
C LEU A 9 -31.89 12.86 16.35
N ILE A 10 -31.18 12.63 15.24
CA ILE A 10 -30.61 11.32 14.90
C ILE A 10 -29.46 11.02 15.87
N THR A 11 -29.61 9.90 16.57
CA THR A 11 -28.65 9.34 17.53
C THR A 11 -27.31 9.01 16.88
N ILE A 12 -26.24 9.45 17.54
CA ILE A 12 -24.84 9.22 17.17
C ILE A 12 -24.54 7.72 17.22
N PHE A 13 -24.08 7.15 16.11
CA PHE A 13 -23.47 5.81 16.09
C PHE A 13 -22.15 5.86 16.88
N SER A 14 -22.11 5.19 18.03
CA SER A 14 -20.87 4.93 18.76
C SER A 14 -20.03 3.94 17.96
N PHE A 15 -18.88 4.38 17.44
CA PHE A 15 -17.88 3.48 16.85
C PHE A 15 -17.26 2.62 17.95
N SER A 16 -17.26 1.30 17.73
CA SER A 16 -16.59 0.31 18.56
C SER A 16 -15.06 0.48 18.48
N SER A 17 -14.41 0.55 19.65
CA SER A 17 -12.94 0.48 19.77
C SER A 17 -12.39 -0.81 19.18
N PHE A 18 -11.57 -0.72 18.14
CA PHE A 18 -10.65 -1.79 17.77
C PHE A 18 -9.34 -1.62 18.55
N ALA A 19 -9.04 -2.60 19.38
CA ALA A 19 -7.79 -2.73 20.12
C ALA A 19 -6.65 -3.20 19.20
N ASN A 20 -5.45 -2.64 19.43
CA ASN A 20 -4.17 -2.95 18.77
C ASN A 20 -4.06 -2.63 17.27
N VAL A 21 -4.15 -1.34 16.95
CA VAL A 21 -3.48 -0.79 15.77
C VAL A 21 -2.12 -0.30 16.24
N GLU A 22 -1.02 -0.72 15.61
CA GLU A 22 0.28 -0.03 15.79
C GLU A 22 0.02 1.47 15.68
N GLU A 23 0.36 2.23 16.72
CA GLU A 23 0.11 3.68 16.72
C GLU A 23 0.71 4.28 15.44
N ALA A 24 -0.15 4.96 14.67
CA ALA A 24 0.28 5.70 13.49
C ALA A 24 1.51 6.56 13.86
N PRO A 25 2.48 6.70 12.94
CA PRO A 25 3.73 7.37 13.27
C PRO A 25 3.46 8.78 13.77
N THR A 26 4.23 9.20 14.78
CA THR A 26 4.14 10.56 15.32
C THR A 26 4.33 11.59 14.20
N SER A 27 3.73 12.77 14.36
CA SER A 27 3.89 13.89 13.41
C SER A 27 5.36 14.22 13.11
N ASP A 28 6.27 13.96 14.04
CA ASP A 28 7.72 14.13 13.86
C ASP A 28 8.32 13.13 12.84
N LYS A 29 7.97 11.84 12.90
CA LYS A 29 8.45 10.84 11.94
C LYS A 29 7.96 11.16 10.53
N MET A 30 6.68 11.53 10.38
CA MET A 30 6.13 11.96 9.09
C MET A 30 6.82 13.23 8.57
N SER A 31 7.05 14.23 9.44
CA SER A 31 7.77 15.45 9.07
C SER A 31 9.19 15.16 8.56
N LYS A 32 9.88 14.18 9.16
CA LYS A 32 11.20 13.74 8.71
C LYS A 32 11.17 13.11 7.31
N LEU A 33 10.18 12.27 7.00
CA LEU A 33 10.03 11.70 5.66
C LEU A 33 9.76 12.78 4.61
N ILE A 34 8.85 13.71 4.90
CA ILE A 34 8.56 14.83 3.99
C ILE A 34 9.80 15.69 3.76
N LYS A 35 10.57 15.99 4.81
CA LYS A 35 11.85 16.72 4.69
C LYS A 35 12.89 15.95 3.89
N MET A 36 12.92 14.62 4.01
CA MET A 36 13.82 13.76 3.23
C MET A 36 13.47 13.86 1.73
N VAL A 37 12.19 13.70 1.39
CA VAL A 37 11.72 13.81 0.00
C VAL A 37 11.95 15.21 -0.57
N ASN A 38 11.64 16.28 0.18
CA ASN A 38 11.83 17.66 -0.29
C ASN A 38 13.30 18.07 -0.49
N LYS A 39 14.24 17.33 0.10
CA LYS A 39 15.68 17.54 -0.07
C LYS A 39 16.30 16.63 -1.13
N ALA A 40 15.57 15.65 -1.61
CA ALA A 40 16.04 14.73 -2.62
C ALA A 40 16.25 15.48 -3.94
N ASP A 41 17.24 15.03 -4.72
CA ASP A 41 17.39 15.51 -6.08
C ASP A 41 16.19 15.08 -6.93
N LYS A 42 15.89 15.84 -7.99
CA LYS A 42 14.70 15.62 -8.82
C LYS A 42 14.66 14.24 -9.51
N ASP A 43 15.79 13.57 -9.60
CA ASP A 43 15.99 12.27 -10.22
C ASP A 43 16.27 11.14 -9.19
N ASP A 44 16.22 11.46 -7.89
CA ASP A 44 16.42 10.50 -6.79
C ASP A 44 15.11 9.75 -6.48
N TRP A 45 14.79 8.81 -7.37
CA TRP A 45 13.66 7.90 -7.22
C TRP A 45 13.83 6.95 -6.02
N GLN A 46 15.06 6.64 -5.61
CA GLN A 46 15.32 5.77 -4.46
C GLN A 46 14.84 6.40 -3.15
N THR A 47 15.05 7.71 -2.97
CA THR A 47 14.54 8.42 -1.78
C THR A 47 13.02 8.41 -1.73
N LEU A 48 12.33 8.51 -2.87
CA LEU A 48 10.87 8.37 -2.96
C LEU A 48 10.41 6.97 -2.55
N ASN A 49 11.03 5.92 -3.11
CA ASN A 49 10.73 4.53 -2.74
C ASN A 49 10.94 4.28 -1.24
N LYS A 50 12.06 4.78 -0.70
CA LYS A 50 12.39 4.65 0.72
C LYS A 50 11.38 5.36 1.62
N ALA A 51 10.96 6.57 1.25
CA ALA A 51 9.94 7.31 2.01
C ALA A 51 8.59 6.57 1.99
N ALA A 52 8.19 6.07 0.81
CA ALA A 52 6.96 5.34 0.63
C ALA A 52 6.95 4.03 1.42
N SER A 53 8.06 3.28 1.41
CA SER A 53 8.15 2.01 2.16
C SER A 53 7.97 2.22 3.66
N PHE A 54 8.53 3.28 4.25
CA PHE A 54 8.27 3.63 5.64
C PHE A 54 6.79 3.95 5.89
N ASN A 55 6.16 4.75 5.03
CA ASN A 55 4.74 5.09 5.19
C ASN A 55 3.82 3.86 5.06
N ILE A 56 4.13 2.94 4.14
CA ILE A 56 3.39 1.68 3.97
C ILE A 56 3.59 0.76 5.18
N ASN A 57 4.83 0.63 5.67
CA ASN A 57 5.14 -0.22 6.79
C ASN A 57 4.51 0.25 8.09
N TRP A 58 4.42 1.56 8.29
CA TRP A 58 3.77 2.16 9.46
C TRP A 58 2.25 2.30 9.31
N ASN A 59 1.67 1.85 8.19
CA ASN A 59 0.26 2.03 7.87
C ASN A 59 -0.21 3.48 8.09
N ALA A 60 0.62 4.43 7.65
CA ALA A 60 0.48 5.85 7.97
C ALA A 60 -0.40 6.57 6.93
N ASP A 61 0.20 7.37 6.06
CA ASP A 61 -0.47 7.94 4.89
C ASP A 61 -0.14 7.10 3.66
N LEU A 62 -1.00 6.11 3.42
CA LEU A 62 -0.85 5.18 2.28
C LEU A 62 -1.01 5.91 0.94
N GLU A 63 -1.85 6.93 0.86
CA GLU A 63 -2.08 7.65 -0.41
C GLU A 63 -0.87 8.54 -0.75
N LEU A 64 -0.26 9.19 0.25
CA LEU A 64 1.01 9.89 0.06
C LEU A 64 2.13 8.94 -0.36
N ALA A 65 2.21 7.75 0.25
CA ALA A 65 3.16 6.73 -0.18
C ALA A 65 2.96 6.37 -1.66
N LYS A 66 1.71 6.18 -2.09
CA LYS A 66 1.38 5.87 -3.48
C LYS A 66 1.77 7.02 -4.43
N GLN A 67 1.57 8.27 -4.04
CA GLN A 67 2.01 9.43 -4.84
C GLN A 67 3.54 9.46 -5.03
N TRP A 68 4.31 9.15 -3.99
CA TRP A 68 5.77 9.06 -4.12
C TRP A 68 6.20 7.90 -5.02
N LEU A 69 5.52 6.75 -4.95
CA LEU A 69 5.80 5.62 -5.85
C LEU A 69 5.45 5.94 -7.30
N ASP A 70 4.36 6.67 -7.56
CA ASP A 70 4.01 7.12 -8.90
C ASP A 70 5.04 8.10 -9.46
N ALA A 71 5.51 9.04 -8.63
CA ALA A 71 6.60 9.94 -9.00
C ALA A 71 7.92 9.20 -9.25
N SER A 72 8.23 8.19 -8.43
CA SER A 72 9.39 7.31 -8.61
C SER A 72 9.36 6.61 -9.97
N ILE A 73 8.22 6.03 -10.35
CA ILE A 73 8.03 5.37 -11.65
C ILE A 73 8.19 6.35 -12.82
N GLN A 74 7.72 7.60 -12.67
CA GLN A 74 7.89 8.63 -13.69
C GLN A 74 9.35 9.03 -13.90
N ILE A 75 10.15 9.04 -12.83
CA ILE A 75 11.59 9.32 -12.89
C ILE A 75 12.35 8.11 -13.46
N ASN A 76 12.03 6.92 -12.96
CA ASN A 76 12.64 5.66 -13.35
C ASN A 76 11.62 4.52 -13.24
N ASP A 77 11.34 3.83 -14.34
CA ASP A 77 10.48 2.64 -14.37
C ASP A 77 11.19 1.45 -13.70
N ASN A 78 11.17 1.42 -12.36
CA ASN A 78 11.98 0.53 -11.52
C ASN A 78 11.15 -0.57 -10.82
N PRO A 79 11.67 -1.81 -10.71
CA PRO A 79 10.95 -2.93 -10.10
C PRO A 79 10.60 -2.72 -8.62
N GLU A 80 11.43 -1.99 -7.86
CA GLU A 80 11.21 -1.73 -6.43
C GLU A 80 9.91 -0.96 -6.20
N ALA A 81 9.61 0.05 -7.02
CA ALA A 81 8.37 0.82 -6.90
C ALA A 81 7.14 -0.06 -7.14
N TYR A 82 7.18 -0.97 -8.12
CA TYR A 82 6.08 -1.93 -8.35
C TYR A 82 5.93 -2.90 -7.17
N GLU A 83 7.03 -3.38 -6.57
CA GLU A 83 6.99 -4.21 -5.36
C GLU A 83 6.26 -3.47 -4.23
N LEU A 84 6.64 -2.21 -3.98
CA LEU A 84 6.05 -1.39 -2.93
C LEU A 84 4.58 -1.02 -3.20
N ILE A 85 4.16 -0.84 -4.46
CA ILE A 85 2.73 -0.68 -4.77
C ILE A 85 1.95 -1.97 -4.46
N GLY A 86 2.58 -3.13 -4.64
CA GLY A 86 2.04 -4.41 -4.18
C GLY A 86 1.81 -4.42 -2.66
N ASP A 87 2.80 -3.97 -1.89
CA ASP A 87 2.70 -3.85 -0.42
C ASP A 87 1.60 -2.84 0.00
N TYR A 88 1.48 -1.72 -0.71
CA TYR A 88 0.38 -0.76 -0.53
C TYR A 88 -1.00 -1.41 -0.70
N HIS A 89 -1.20 -2.20 -1.77
CA HIS A 89 -2.48 -2.87 -2.00
C HIS A 89 -2.76 -3.95 -0.97
N LEU A 90 -1.72 -4.65 -0.51
CA LEU A 90 -1.84 -5.63 0.57
C LEU A 90 -2.31 -4.97 1.87
N ARG A 91 -1.78 -3.79 2.22
CA ARG A 91 -2.25 -3.01 3.39
C ARG A 91 -3.72 -2.59 3.28
N LYS A 92 -4.21 -2.37 2.06
CA LYS A 92 -5.62 -2.06 1.77
C LYS A 92 -6.52 -3.30 1.68
N GLY A 93 -5.96 -4.51 1.87
CA GLY A 93 -6.69 -5.77 1.75
C GLY A 93 -6.99 -6.19 0.30
N ASP A 94 -6.42 -5.52 -0.71
CA ASP A 94 -6.63 -5.84 -2.12
C ASP A 94 -5.56 -6.84 -2.59
N MET A 95 -5.71 -8.10 -2.18
CA MET A 95 -4.74 -9.17 -2.47
C MET A 95 -4.55 -9.39 -3.96
N LYS A 96 -5.62 -9.25 -4.76
CA LYS A 96 -5.56 -9.40 -6.22
C LYS A 96 -4.67 -8.33 -6.85
N LYS A 97 -4.83 -7.06 -6.47
CA LYS A 97 -3.93 -6.01 -6.96
C LYS A 97 -2.51 -6.19 -6.43
N ALA A 98 -2.35 -6.58 -5.17
CA ALA A 98 -1.03 -6.86 -4.60
C ALA A 98 -0.27 -7.88 -5.45
N TYR A 99 -0.89 -9.04 -5.75
CA TYR A 99 -0.33 -10.05 -6.63
C TYR A 99 0.07 -9.50 -8.01
N ASN A 100 -0.84 -8.74 -8.65
CA ASN A 100 -0.57 -8.18 -9.98
C ASN A 100 0.67 -7.28 -9.98
N TYR A 101 0.84 -6.45 -8.95
CA TYR A 101 1.98 -5.56 -8.84
C TYR A 101 3.29 -6.30 -8.50
N TYR A 102 3.25 -7.32 -7.63
CA TYR A 102 4.44 -8.17 -7.42
C TYR A 102 4.85 -8.90 -8.70
N HIS A 103 3.89 -9.39 -9.48
CA HIS A 103 4.18 -10.00 -10.77
C HIS A 103 4.81 -9.00 -11.74
N GLN A 104 4.29 -7.77 -11.81
CA GLN A 104 4.91 -6.70 -12.62
C GLN A 104 6.32 -6.36 -12.16
N ALA A 105 6.55 -6.27 -10.84
CA ALA A 105 7.89 -6.04 -10.28
C ALA A 105 8.88 -7.13 -10.73
N LEU A 106 8.46 -8.40 -10.72
CA LEU A 106 9.29 -9.51 -11.17
C LEU A 106 9.63 -9.40 -12.67
N LEU A 107 8.65 -9.05 -13.51
CA LEU A 107 8.84 -8.87 -14.95
C LEU A 107 9.80 -7.72 -15.26
N LYS A 108 9.68 -6.60 -14.55
CA LYS A 108 10.58 -5.43 -14.67
C LYS A 108 11.99 -5.75 -14.16
N GLY A 109 12.09 -6.62 -13.17
CA GLY A 109 13.31 -6.93 -12.44
C GLY A 109 14.14 -8.08 -12.99
N VAL A 110 13.64 -8.82 -13.98
CA VAL A 110 14.21 -10.12 -14.40
C VAL A 110 15.70 -10.08 -14.80
N PHE A 111 16.20 -8.94 -15.28
CA PHE A 111 17.60 -8.75 -15.67
C PHE A 111 18.34 -7.69 -14.84
N THR A 112 17.66 -7.02 -13.91
CA THR A 112 18.19 -5.83 -13.21
C THR A 112 18.30 -6.03 -11.70
N LEU A 113 17.51 -6.92 -11.14
CA LEU A 113 17.56 -7.25 -9.72
C LEU A 113 18.76 -8.14 -9.40
N ASN A 114 19.31 -7.96 -8.21
CA ASN A 114 20.19 -8.98 -7.63
C ASN A 114 19.37 -10.21 -7.20
N GLU A 115 20.06 -11.31 -6.93
CA GLU A 115 19.44 -12.59 -6.55
C GLU A 115 18.49 -12.46 -5.37
N SER A 116 18.91 -11.77 -4.30
CA SER A 116 18.10 -11.60 -3.08
C SER A 116 16.79 -10.84 -3.35
N ASP A 117 16.83 -9.77 -4.13
CA ASP A 117 15.64 -8.99 -4.49
C ASP A 117 14.71 -9.79 -5.42
N PHE A 118 15.29 -10.47 -6.40
CA PHE A 118 14.55 -11.32 -7.33
C PHE A 118 13.79 -12.43 -6.58
N GLU A 119 14.48 -13.16 -5.70
CA GLU A 119 13.86 -14.21 -4.91
C GLU A 119 12.78 -13.68 -3.95
N ARG A 120 13.00 -12.51 -3.33
CA ARG A 120 12.00 -11.89 -2.45
C ARG A 120 10.70 -11.63 -3.19
N ILE A 121 10.79 -10.99 -4.36
CA ILE A 121 9.62 -10.68 -5.19
C ILE A 121 8.96 -11.95 -5.69
N GLN A 122 9.75 -12.93 -6.16
CA GLN A 122 9.25 -14.22 -6.59
C GLN A 122 8.44 -14.93 -5.49
N ARG A 123 8.96 -14.94 -4.25
CA ARG A 123 8.22 -15.51 -3.10
C ARG A 123 6.90 -14.78 -2.87
N LYS A 124 6.88 -13.44 -2.89
CA LYS A 124 5.63 -12.66 -2.77
C LYS A 124 4.64 -13.06 -3.87
N THR A 125 5.07 -13.12 -5.14
CA THR A 125 4.22 -13.53 -6.26
C THR A 125 3.63 -14.93 -6.05
N LEU A 126 4.45 -15.91 -5.64
CA LEU A 126 4.02 -17.29 -5.41
C LEU A 126 3.01 -17.40 -4.26
N VAL A 127 3.29 -16.76 -3.12
CA VAL A 127 2.43 -16.80 -1.93
C VAL A 127 1.06 -16.22 -2.23
N PHE A 128 1.00 -15.02 -2.81
CA PHE A 128 -0.29 -14.38 -3.09
C PHE A 128 -1.01 -15.00 -4.29
N GLY A 129 -0.29 -15.53 -5.28
CA GLY A 129 -0.91 -16.32 -6.35
C GLY A 129 -1.56 -17.60 -5.82
N GLN A 130 -0.91 -18.30 -4.88
CA GLN A 130 -1.48 -19.49 -4.26
C GLN A 130 -2.71 -19.16 -3.40
N ALA A 131 -2.66 -18.08 -2.62
CA ALA A 131 -3.78 -17.64 -1.79
C ALA A 131 -5.03 -17.36 -2.64
N LEU A 132 -4.88 -16.60 -3.73
CA LEU A 132 -5.98 -16.30 -4.67
C LEU A 132 -6.55 -17.57 -5.33
N ASN A 133 -5.68 -18.52 -5.70
CA ASN A 133 -6.14 -19.80 -6.25
C ASN A 133 -6.97 -20.60 -5.24
N ASN A 134 -6.58 -20.60 -3.97
CA ASN A 134 -7.34 -21.30 -2.93
C ASN A 134 -8.69 -20.63 -2.66
N GLU A 135 -8.75 -19.30 -2.58
CA GLU A 135 -10.01 -18.54 -2.44
C GLU A 135 -11.00 -18.86 -3.58
N SER A 136 -10.49 -18.99 -4.81
CA SER A 136 -11.33 -19.33 -5.96
C SER A 136 -11.92 -20.74 -5.88
N LYS A 137 -11.18 -21.71 -5.34
CA LYS A 137 -11.66 -23.09 -5.17
C LYS A 137 -12.80 -23.15 -4.15
N TYR A 138 -12.61 -22.55 -2.98
CA TYR A 138 -13.63 -22.56 -1.92
C TYR A 138 -14.88 -21.73 -2.26
N SER A 139 -14.78 -20.76 -3.18
CA SER A 139 -15.95 -20.02 -3.65
C SER A 139 -16.80 -20.83 -4.64
N ASN A 140 -16.20 -21.77 -5.38
CA ASN A 140 -16.90 -22.62 -6.35
C ASN A 140 -17.52 -23.87 -5.72
N ASP A 141 -17.02 -24.33 -4.57
CA ASP A 141 -17.53 -25.51 -3.86
C ASP A 141 -18.75 -25.21 -2.94
N ASN A 142 -19.14 -23.94 -2.79
CA ASN A 142 -20.24 -23.49 -1.93
C ASN A 142 -21.50 -23.02 -2.71
N ILE A 143 -21.63 -23.42 -3.97
CA ILE A 143 -22.80 -23.18 -4.84
C ILE A 143 -23.39 -24.53 -5.24
#